data_AF-A0A1X7H3U3-F1
#
_entry.id   AF-A0A1X7H3U3-F1
#
_cell.length_a   1.000
_cell.length_b   1.000
_cell.length_c   1.000
_cell.angle_alpha   90.00
_cell.angle_beta   90.00
_cell.angle_gamma   90.00
#
_symmetry.space_group_name_H-M   'P 1'
#
loop_
_entity.id
_entity.type
_entity.pdbx_description
1 polymer ?
#
loop_
_entity_poly.entity_id
_entity_poly.type
_entity_poly.pdbx_seq_one_letter_code
_entity_poly.pdbx_strand_id
1 'polypeptide(L)'
;MRNNLDDVGTRLRRVRNELKETQEVFAQRGAVTQKSQANYEKGLRTPNTRYWLCLFASGIDILYVLTGEMAGEKLTRTEQRLIREIGKLDGRQRELFVMAMIELLKTSRI
;
A
#
# COMPACT_ATOMS: atom_id res chain seq x y z
N MET A 1 -4.38 3.34 -22.22
CA MET A 1 -4.24 2.52 -21.00
C MET A 1 -2.80 2.04 -20.94
N ARG A 2 -1.98 2.55 -20.01
CA ARG A 2 -0.62 2.03 -19.85
C ARG A 2 -0.74 0.64 -19.24
N ASN A 3 -0.20 -0.33 -19.97
CA ASN A 3 -0.30 -1.74 -19.67
C ASN A 3 0.66 -2.03 -18.51
N ASN A 4 0.16 -2.06 -17.28
CA ASN A 4 0.95 -2.59 -16.16
C ASN A 4 0.89 -4.13 -16.26
N LEU A 5 1.66 -4.67 -17.21
CA LEU A 5 1.64 -6.04 -17.73
C LEU A 5 1.97 -7.13 -16.69
N ASP A 6 2.36 -6.74 -15.49
CA ASP A 6 2.66 -7.67 -14.42
C ASP A 6 1.35 -8.30 -13.91
N ASP A 7 1.37 -9.58 -13.56
CA ASP A 7 0.25 -10.21 -12.87
C ASP A 7 0.25 -9.86 -11.37
N VAL A 8 -0.84 -10.18 -10.67
CA VAL A 8 -1.01 -9.92 -9.23
C VAL A 8 0.09 -10.61 -8.41
N GLY A 9 0.52 -11.82 -8.77
CA GLY A 9 1.58 -12.55 -8.10
C GLY A 9 2.93 -11.84 -8.23
N THR A 10 3.23 -11.31 -9.42
CA THR A 10 4.43 -10.50 -9.66
C THR A 10 4.43 -9.22 -8.81
N ARG A 11 3.31 -8.50 -8.74
CA ARG A 11 3.20 -7.31 -7.88
C ARG A 11 3.28 -7.64 -6.39
N LEU A 12 2.67 -8.73 -5.97
CA LEU A 12 2.74 -9.22 -4.59
C LEU A 12 4.19 -9.53 -4.18
N ARG A 13 4.94 -10.21 -5.07
CA ARG A 13 6.36 -10.49 -4.89
C ARG A 13 7.19 -9.21 -4.81
N ARG A 14 6.88 -8.22 -5.65
CA ARG A 14 7.55 -6.91 -5.64
C ARG A 14 7.38 -6.21 -4.30
N VAL A 15 6.14 -6.08 -3.82
CA VAL A 15 5.83 -5.45 -2.53
C VAL A 15 6.58 -6.15 -1.39
N ARG A 16 6.58 -7.50 -1.36
CA ARG A 16 7.37 -8.24 -0.37
C ARG A 16 8.87 -7.92 -0.44
N ASN A 17 9.42 -7.89 -1.66
CA ASN A 17 10.84 -7.60 -1.86
C ASN A 17 11.21 -6.17 -1.43
N GLU A 18 10.34 -5.19 -1.65
CA GLU A 18 10.54 -3.80 -1.22
C GLU A 18 10.59 -3.67 0.31
N LEU A 19 9.81 -4.49 1.02
CA LEU A 19 9.88 -4.62 2.48
C LEU A 19 11.10 -5.41 2.96
N LYS A 20 11.89 -6.01 2.04
CA LYS A 20 13.02 -6.91 2.32
C LYS A 20 12.63 -8.12 3.19
N GLU A 21 11.39 -8.58 3.07
CA GLU A 21 10.87 -9.71 3.83
C GLU A 21 11.05 -11.04 3.09
N THR A 22 11.29 -12.11 3.85
CA THR A 22 11.23 -13.47 3.31
C THR A 22 9.78 -13.87 3.03
N GLN A 23 9.57 -14.90 2.19
CA GLN A 23 8.24 -15.43 1.94
C GLN A 23 7.55 -15.94 3.21
N GLU A 24 8.31 -16.42 4.19
CA GLU A 24 7.77 -16.87 5.47
C GLU A 24 7.24 -15.71 6.30
N VAL A 25 8.03 -14.64 6.46
CA VAL A 25 7.62 -13.45 7.20
C VAL A 25 6.40 -12.79 6.57
N PHE A 26 6.38 -12.66 5.24
CA PHE A 26 5.26 -12.05 4.54
C PHE A 26 3.99 -12.93 4.59
N ALA A 27 4.14 -14.26 4.55
CA ALA A 27 3.02 -15.18 4.69
C ALA A 27 2.30 -15.04 6.04
N GLN A 28 3.03 -14.75 7.11
CA GLN A 28 2.47 -14.52 8.44
C GLN A 28 1.52 -13.30 8.44
N ARG A 29 1.87 -12.22 7.72
CA ARG A 29 0.98 -11.05 7.52
C ARG A 29 -0.33 -11.44 6.87
N GLY A 30 -0.30 -12.38 5.93
CA GLY A 30 -1.48 -12.91 5.23
C GLY A 30 -2.23 -14.02 5.98
N ALA A 31 -1.78 -14.39 7.18
CA ALA A 31 -2.27 -15.56 7.94
C ALA A 31 -2.30 -16.86 7.11
N VAL A 32 -1.26 -17.07 6.29
CA VAL A 32 -1.09 -18.25 5.43
C VAL A 32 0.30 -18.86 5.63
N THR A 33 0.54 -20.01 5.02
CA THR A 33 1.85 -20.68 5.03
C THR A 33 2.80 -20.07 3.99
N GLN A 34 4.11 -20.22 4.20
CA GLN A 34 5.15 -19.87 3.21
C GLN A 34 4.88 -20.51 1.84
N LYS A 35 4.39 -21.76 1.81
CA LYS A 35 4.03 -22.45 0.56
C LYS A 35 2.88 -21.76 -0.16
N SER A 36 1.85 -21.34 0.57
CA SER A 36 0.74 -20.57 -0.02
C SER A 36 1.24 -19.26 -0.60
N GLN A 37 2.09 -18.52 0.12
CA GLN A 37 2.71 -17.29 -0.36
C GLN A 37 3.49 -17.51 -1.66
N ALA A 38 4.35 -18.54 -1.70
CA ALA A 38 5.13 -18.87 -2.88
C ALA A 38 4.24 -19.24 -4.09
N ASN A 39 3.12 -19.93 -3.87
CA ASN A 39 2.16 -20.25 -4.92
C ASN A 39 1.43 -19.01 -5.43
N TYR A 40 1.10 -18.06 -4.55
CA TYR A 40 0.51 -16.77 -4.94
C TYR A 40 1.48 -15.94 -5.78
N GLU A 41 2.74 -15.82 -5.35
CA GLU A 41 3.78 -15.07 -6.08
C GLU A 41 4.14 -15.68 -7.44
N LYS A 42 3.87 -16.97 -7.65
CA LYS A 42 4.07 -17.66 -8.92
C LYS A 42 2.80 -17.71 -9.79
N GLY A 43 1.68 -17.15 -9.31
CA GLY A 43 0.39 -17.23 -10.01
C GLY A 43 -0.23 -18.64 -10.06
N LEU A 44 0.30 -19.59 -9.29
CA LEU A 44 -0.20 -20.98 -9.26
C LEU A 44 -1.48 -21.14 -8.45
N ARG A 45 -1.80 -20.14 -7.61
CA ARG A 45 -3.03 -20.09 -6.82
C ARG A 45 -3.45 -18.65 -6.62
N THR A 46 -4.76 -18.42 -6.51
CA THR A 46 -5.31 -17.11 -6.17
C THR A 46 -5.53 -17.01 -4.65
N PRO A 47 -5.09 -15.92 -3.98
CA PRO A 47 -5.41 -15.67 -2.59
C PRO A 47 -6.91 -15.41 -2.39
N ASN A 48 -7.44 -15.78 -1.23
CA ASN A 48 -8.82 -15.48 -0.86
C ASN A 48 -8.95 -14.08 -0.24
N THR A 49 -10.18 -13.62 -0.03
CA THR A 49 -10.46 -12.30 0.56
C THR A 49 -9.84 -12.11 1.94
N ARG A 50 -9.79 -13.16 2.78
CA ARG A 50 -9.18 -13.09 4.11
C ARG A 50 -7.69 -12.72 4.04
N TYR A 51 -6.95 -13.32 3.11
CA TYR A 51 -5.53 -12.99 2.90
C TYR A 51 -5.35 -11.50 2.58
N TRP A 52 -6.17 -10.94 1.70
CA TRP A 52 -6.12 -9.52 1.33
C TRP A 52 -6.45 -8.60 2.50
N LEU A 53 -7.46 -8.93 3.31
CA LEU A 53 -7.82 -8.18 4.51
C LEU A 53 -6.69 -8.17 5.54
N CYS A 54 -6.02 -9.32 5.73
CA CYS A 54 -4.87 -9.40 6.64
C CYS A 54 -3.68 -8.56 6.15
N LEU A 55 -3.38 -8.58 4.84
CA LEU A 55 -2.35 -7.72 4.29
C LEU A 55 -2.69 -6.23 4.40
N PHE A 56 -3.93 -5.85 4.11
CA PHE A 56 -4.42 -4.47 4.27
C PHE A 56 -4.24 -3.99 5.71
N ALA A 57 -4.67 -4.79 6.69
CA ALA A 57 -4.51 -4.49 8.11
C ALA A 57 -3.03 -4.35 8.52
N SER A 58 -2.11 -4.96 7.77
CA SER A 58 -0.67 -4.85 7.99
C SER A 58 -0.01 -3.64 7.29
N GLY A 59 -0.81 -2.78 6.64
CA GLY A 59 -0.35 -1.54 5.99
C GLY A 59 0.06 -1.69 4.52
N ILE A 60 -0.26 -2.82 3.87
CA ILE A 60 0.03 -3.04 2.45
C ILE A 60 -1.00 -2.30 1.58
N ASP A 61 -0.55 -1.62 0.53
CA ASP A 61 -1.42 -1.03 -0.50
C ASP A 61 -2.02 -2.13 -1.40
N ILE A 62 -3.20 -2.61 -1.04
CA ILE A 62 -3.91 -3.65 -1.79
C ILE A 62 -4.39 -3.15 -3.15
N LEU A 63 -4.66 -1.85 -3.33
CA LEU A 63 -5.05 -1.29 -4.61
C LEU A 63 -3.92 -1.52 -5.62
N TYR A 64 -2.69 -1.16 -5.26
CA TYR A 64 -1.52 -1.42 -6.08
C TYR A 64 -1.34 -2.91 -6.37
N VAL A 65 -1.40 -3.77 -5.35
CA VAL A 65 -1.18 -5.21 -5.56
C VAL A 65 -2.19 -5.78 -6.55
N LEU A 66 -3.45 -5.40 -6.46
CA LEU A 66 -4.50 -5.96 -7.33
C LEU A 66 -4.52 -5.33 -8.71
N THR A 67 -4.36 -4.01 -8.81
CA THR A 67 -4.61 -3.25 -10.05
C THR A 67 -3.35 -2.78 -10.76
N GLY A 68 -2.24 -2.69 -10.02
CA GLY A 68 -1.03 -2.02 -10.48
C GLY A 68 -1.07 -0.50 -10.37
N GLU A 69 -2.16 0.10 -9.91
CA GLU A 69 -2.27 1.54 -9.66
C GLU A 69 -1.89 1.83 -8.21
N MET A 70 -0.88 2.69 -7.98
CA MET A 70 -0.59 3.12 -6.61
C MET A 70 -1.68 4.05 -6.09
N ALA A 71 -2.04 3.91 -4.81
CA ALA A 71 -2.86 4.90 -4.13
C ALA A 71 -2.16 6.27 -4.21
N GLY A 72 -2.68 7.16 -5.06
CA GLY A 72 -2.10 8.48 -5.29
C GLY A 72 -1.39 8.69 -6.63
N GLU A 73 -1.56 7.84 -7.65
CA GLU A 73 -1.09 8.15 -9.02
C GLU A 73 -1.74 9.41 -9.63
N LYS A 74 -2.80 9.96 -9.00
CA LYS A 74 -3.35 11.29 -9.32
C LYS A 74 -2.64 12.45 -8.59
N LEU A 75 -1.72 12.17 -7.70
CA LEU A 75 -1.04 13.19 -6.90
C LEU A 75 0.19 13.71 -7.64
N THR A 76 0.28 15.03 -7.71
CA THR A 76 1.47 15.77 -8.12
C THR A 76 2.66 15.43 -7.22
N ARG A 77 3.89 15.72 -7.68
CA ARG A 77 5.12 15.53 -6.88
C ARG A 77 5.04 16.25 -5.52
N THR A 78 4.36 17.40 -5.49
CA THR A 78 4.16 18.20 -4.28
C THR A 78 3.27 17.46 -3.28
N GLU A 79 2.15 16.91 -3.73
CA GLU A 79 1.22 16.14 -2.88
C GLU A 79 1.88 14.83 -2.38
N GLN A 80 2.67 14.15 -3.20
CA GLN A 80 3.43 12.97 -2.77
C GLN A 80 4.49 13.32 -1.73
N ARG A 81 5.15 14.48 -1.86
CA ARG A 81 6.10 14.97 -0.85
C ARG A 81 5.38 15.29 0.46
N LEU A 82 4.23 15.95 0.39
CA LEU A 82 3.40 16.26 1.56
C LEU A 82 3.04 14.98 2.35
N ILE A 83 2.54 13.95 1.67
CA ILE A 83 2.16 12.69 2.33
C ILE A 83 3.37 12.03 3.02
N ARG A 84 4.55 12.01 2.38
CA ARG A 84 5.76 11.47 2.99
C ARG A 84 6.19 12.22 4.25
N GLU A 85 6.08 13.54 4.26
CA GLU A 85 6.42 14.34 5.45
C GLU A 85 5.37 14.16 6.56
N ILE A 86 4.08 14.10 6.22
CA ILE A 86 3.00 13.80 7.17
C ILE A 86 3.18 12.42 7.82
N GLY A 87 3.66 11.43 7.06
CA GLY A 87 3.92 10.07 7.54
C GLY A 87 4.98 9.99 8.64
N LYS A 88 5.90 10.97 8.71
CA LYS A 88 6.96 11.05 9.74
C LYS A 88 6.48 11.67 11.05
N LEU A 89 5.33 12.35 11.04
CA LEU A 89 4.78 13.00 12.23
C LEU A 89 4.19 11.97 13.19
N ASP A 90 4.30 12.25 14.49
CA ASP A 90 3.57 11.52 15.52
C ASP A 90 2.05 11.77 15.40
N GLY A 91 1.25 10.98 16.11
CA GLY A 91 -0.22 11.05 16.00
C GLY A 91 -0.79 12.44 16.30
N ARG A 92 -0.26 13.15 17.31
CA ARG A 92 -0.74 14.47 17.72
C ARG A 92 -0.29 15.55 16.74
N GLN A 93 0.97 15.51 16.30
CA GLN A 93 1.52 16.42 15.31
C GLN A 93 0.80 16.29 13.97
N ARG A 94 0.50 15.06 13.55
CA ARG A 94 -0.24 14.77 12.33
C ARG A 94 -1.65 15.37 12.38
N GLU A 95 -2.34 15.21 13.51
CA GLU A 95 -3.70 15.72 13.69
C GLU A 95 -3.73 17.26 13.66
N LEU A 96 -2.82 17.92 14.37
CA LEU A 96 -2.68 19.38 14.34
C LEU A 96 -2.35 19.91 12.94
N PHE A 97 -1.46 19.22 12.23
CA PHE A 97 -1.09 19.58 10.86
C PHE A 97 -2.29 19.50 9.91
N VAL A 98 -3.05 18.41 9.96
CA VAL A 98 -4.24 18.23 9.12
C VAL A 98 -5.30 19.28 9.43
N MET A 99 -5.55 19.58 10.71
CA MET A 99 -6.51 20.62 11.10
C MET A 99 -6.10 22.00 10.60
N ALA A 100 -4.82 22.38 10.74
CA ALA A 100 -4.30 23.64 10.21
C ALA A 100 -4.44 23.75 8.69
N MET A 101 -4.17 22.67 7.95
CA MET A 101 -4.34 22.64 6.49
C MET A 101 -5.81 22.75 6.07
N ILE A 102 -6.73 22.11 6.81
CA ILE A 102 -8.17 22.23 6.56
C ILE A 102 -8.63 23.67 6.75
N GLU A 103 -8.20 24.34 7.83
CA GLU A 103 -8.53 25.74 8.07
C GLU A 103 -7.95 26.66 6.98
N LEU A 104 -6.69 26.46 6.59
CA LEU A 104 -6.06 27.20 5.50
C LEU A 104 -6.86 27.09 4.19
N LEU A 105 -7.30 25.88 3.83
CA LEU A 105 -8.09 25.63 2.63
C LEU A 105 -9.49 26.24 2.70
N LYS A 106 -10.08 26.39 3.90
CA LYS A 106 -11.34 27.14 4.09
C LYS A 106 -11.12 28.63 3.86
N THR A 107 -10.01 29.18 4.37
CA THR A 107 -9.67 30.60 4.20
C THR A 107 -9.34 30.96 2.76
N SER A 108 -8.72 30.07 1.98
CA SER A 108 -8.38 30.30 0.56
C SER A 108 -9.56 30.19 -0.42
N ARG A 109 -10.79 29.87 0.05
CA ARG A 109 -12.01 29.80 -0.78
C ARG A 109 -12.87 31.07 -0.74
N ILE A 110 -12.34 32.17 -0.18
CA ILE A 110 -12.93 33.53 -0.21
C ILE A 110 -12.27 34.30 -1.35
#